data_AF-A0A919I7S8-F1
#
_entry.id   AF-A0A919I7S8-F1
#
_cell.length_a   1.000
_cell.length_b   1.000
_cell.length_c   1.000
_cell.angle_alpha   90.00
_cell.angle_beta   90.00
_cell.angle_gamma   90.00
#
_symmetry.space_group_name_H-M   'P 1'
#
loop_
_entity.id
_entity.type
_entity.pdbx_description
1 polymer ?
#
loop_
_entity_poly.entity_id
_entity_poly.type
_entity_poly.pdbx_seq_one_letter_code
_entity_poly.pdbx_strand_id
1 'polypeptide(L)'
;MKAIVALGLSGLSNSELLIFARYVAACITGQTIFDLPEIIAQIALVLADATELESKMIAPQSEAKIGDIKTARGHLERSVNGLGNLIEKLANGSLIEESKRVSIINLAGMQVKSLNGGKNKRIFAVSHGAENGSVVLTAPAGAVSHEWKYTLDLINFDNKVSLTTTSVGTIEVTGLESGKTYAFFHRSVKSGEVTGWDGPLLIKVR
;
A
#
# COMPACT_ATOMS: atom_id res chain seq x y z
N MET A 1 -5.40 -0.78 1.91
CA MET A 1 -4.15 -1.55 1.66
C MET A 1 -3.69 -1.34 0.22
N LYS A 2 -2.40 -1.11 -0.01
CA LYS A 2 -1.84 -1.03 -1.36
C LYS A 2 -1.26 -2.37 -1.77
N ALA A 3 -1.61 -2.87 -2.95
CA ALA A 3 -0.97 -4.04 -3.51
C ALA A 3 0.29 -3.62 -4.28
N ILE A 4 1.37 -4.39 -4.17
CA ILE A 4 2.62 -4.17 -4.89
C ILE A 4 2.87 -5.35 -5.82
N VAL A 5 3.23 -5.08 -7.07
CA VAL A 5 3.53 -6.11 -8.06
C VAL A 5 4.94 -6.69 -7.85
N ALA A 6 5.08 -8.01 -7.98
CA ALA A 6 6.34 -8.74 -8.10
C ALA A 6 6.47 -9.32 -9.52
N LEU A 7 7.58 -9.00 -10.18
CA LEU A 7 7.86 -9.49 -11.54
C LEU A 7 9.06 -10.46 -11.60
N GLY A 8 10.03 -10.35 -10.68
CA GLY A 8 11.16 -11.29 -10.61
C GLY A 8 12.06 -11.36 -11.85
N LEU A 9 12.01 -10.36 -12.74
CA LEU A 9 12.56 -10.43 -14.09
C LEU A 9 14.07 -10.74 -14.16
N SER A 10 14.85 -10.25 -13.19
CA SER A 10 16.30 -10.44 -13.15
C SER A 10 16.73 -11.89 -12.95
N GLY A 11 15.83 -12.75 -12.46
CA GLY A 11 16.08 -14.19 -12.30
C GLY A 11 15.73 -15.03 -13.53
N LEU A 12 15.06 -14.45 -14.52
CA LEU A 12 14.60 -15.18 -15.71
C LEU A 12 15.68 -15.21 -16.79
N SER A 13 15.87 -16.34 -17.45
CA SER A 13 16.61 -16.43 -18.72
C SER A 13 15.92 -15.61 -19.82
N ASN A 14 16.59 -15.38 -20.96
CA ASN A 14 16.00 -14.60 -22.06
C ASN A 14 14.72 -15.25 -22.60
N SER A 15 14.73 -16.58 -22.74
CA SER A 15 13.56 -17.34 -23.22
C SER A 15 12.40 -17.27 -22.24
N GLU A 16 12.67 -17.38 -20.93
CA GLU A 16 11.65 -17.25 -19.89
C GLU A 16 11.08 -15.83 -19.85
N LEU A 17 11.92 -14.80 -20.01
CA LEU A 17 11.47 -13.41 -20.07
C LEU A 17 10.55 -13.16 -21.27
N LEU A 18 10.88 -13.71 -22.45
CA LEU A 18 10.01 -13.63 -23.65
C LEU A 18 8.65 -14.27 -23.41
N ILE A 19 8.64 -15.48 -22.86
CA ILE A 19 7.40 -16.21 -22.54
C ILE A 19 6.57 -15.41 -21.52
N PHE A 20 7.20 -14.94 -20.46
CA PHE A 20 6.54 -14.15 -19.42
C PHE A 20 5.93 -12.86 -19.97
N ALA A 21 6.69 -12.09 -20.76
CA ALA A 21 6.23 -10.84 -21.35
C ALA A 21 5.00 -11.06 -22.28
N ARG A 22 5.05 -12.10 -23.13
CA ARG A 22 3.93 -12.46 -24.01
C ARG A 22 2.71 -12.94 -23.23
N TYR A 23 2.92 -13.75 -22.20
CA TYR A 23 1.86 -14.23 -21.32
C TYR A 23 1.13 -13.07 -20.65
N VAL A 24 1.86 -12.14 -20.02
CA VAL A 24 1.28 -10.96 -19.38
C VAL A 24 0.50 -10.10 -20.39
N ALA A 25 1.07 -9.85 -21.57
CA ALA A 25 0.37 -9.10 -22.62
C ALA A 25 -0.93 -9.79 -23.06
N ALA A 26 -0.93 -11.12 -23.20
CA ALA A 26 -2.11 -11.90 -23.56
C ALA A 26 -3.17 -11.89 -22.44
N CYS A 27 -2.78 -11.97 -21.17
CA CYS A 27 -3.70 -11.86 -20.04
C CYS A 27 -4.43 -10.52 -20.01
N ILE A 28 -3.73 -9.43 -20.33
CA ILE A 28 -4.29 -8.07 -20.26
C ILE A 28 -5.15 -7.74 -21.49
N THR A 29 -4.76 -8.23 -22.67
CA THR A 29 -5.44 -7.91 -23.93
C THR A 29 -6.88 -8.42 -23.94
N GLY A 30 -7.82 -7.53 -24.26
CA GLY A 30 -9.25 -7.87 -24.37
C GLY A 30 -10.01 -7.86 -23.04
N GLN A 31 -9.38 -7.52 -21.92
CA GLN A 31 -10.09 -7.28 -20.67
C GLN A 31 -10.41 -5.78 -20.50
N THR A 32 -11.69 -5.47 -20.33
CA THR A 32 -12.19 -4.09 -20.24
C THR A 32 -11.60 -3.28 -19.08
N ILE A 33 -11.20 -3.95 -17.99
CA ILE A 33 -10.56 -3.30 -16.84
C ILE A 33 -9.20 -2.68 -17.20
N PHE A 34 -8.58 -3.12 -18.30
CA PHE A 34 -7.27 -2.67 -18.75
C PHE A 34 -7.33 -1.77 -19.99
N ASP A 35 -8.52 -1.34 -20.44
CA ASP A 35 -8.72 -0.48 -21.63
C ASP A 35 -8.23 0.97 -21.46
N LEU A 36 -7.36 1.23 -20.49
CA LEU A 36 -6.74 2.54 -20.33
C LEU A 36 -5.71 2.76 -21.46
N PRO A 37 -5.72 3.93 -22.14
CA PRO A 37 -4.80 4.21 -23.23
C PRO A 37 -3.32 4.03 -22.87
N GLU A 38 -2.94 4.39 -21.63
CA GLU A 38 -1.58 4.20 -21.11
C GLU A 38 -1.17 2.71 -21.05
N ILE A 39 -2.09 1.84 -20.63
CA ILE A 39 -1.84 0.39 -20.52
C ILE A 39 -1.73 -0.22 -21.91
N ILE A 40 -2.65 0.12 -22.82
CA ILE A 40 -2.63 -0.38 -24.20
C ILE A 40 -1.33 0.02 -24.92
N ALA A 41 -0.90 1.28 -24.78
CA ALA A 41 0.36 1.75 -25.34
C ALA A 41 1.57 0.99 -24.75
N GLN A 42 1.55 0.69 -23.46
CA GLN A 42 2.62 -0.04 -22.80
C GLN A 42 2.67 -1.52 -23.22
N ILE A 43 1.52 -2.17 -23.48
CA ILE A 43 1.48 -3.53 -24.06
C ILE A 43 2.14 -3.55 -25.43
N ALA A 44 1.85 -2.56 -26.28
CA ALA A 44 2.47 -2.47 -27.60
C ALA A 44 4.01 -2.36 -27.51
N LEU A 45 4.53 -1.58 -26.56
CA LEU A 45 5.97 -1.50 -26.29
C LEU A 45 6.54 -2.85 -25.83
N VAL A 46 5.87 -3.54 -24.91
CA VAL A 46 6.30 -4.87 -24.43
C VAL A 46 6.39 -5.88 -25.59
N LEU A 47 5.39 -5.90 -26.49
CA LEU A 47 5.39 -6.81 -27.64
C LEU A 47 6.46 -6.44 -28.67
N ALA A 48 6.72 -5.14 -28.88
CA ALA A 48 7.79 -4.67 -29.76
C ALA A 48 9.17 -5.09 -29.22
N ASP A 49 9.45 -4.81 -27.94
CA ASP A 49 10.73 -5.17 -27.31
C ASP A 49 10.93 -6.69 -27.22
N ALA A 50 9.86 -7.46 -27.05
CA ALA A 50 9.93 -8.93 -27.08
C ALA A 50 10.32 -9.44 -28.48
N THR A 51 9.75 -8.84 -29.52
CA THR A 51 10.10 -9.17 -30.92
C THR A 51 11.55 -8.77 -31.23
N GLU A 52 12.01 -7.64 -30.70
CA GLU A 52 13.41 -7.21 -30.83
C GLU A 52 14.37 -8.20 -30.15
N LEU A 53 14.10 -8.58 -28.90
CA LEU A 53 14.94 -9.54 -28.17
C LEU A 53 15.00 -10.89 -28.90
N GLU A 54 13.86 -11.41 -29.34
CA GLU A 54 13.82 -12.66 -30.12
C GLU A 54 14.66 -12.54 -31.40
N SER A 55 14.54 -11.43 -32.13
CA SER A 55 15.31 -11.15 -33.33
C SER A 55 16.81 -11.13 -33.07
N LYS A 56 17.26 -10.51 -31.97
CA LYS A 56 18.68 -10.48 -31.58
C LYS A 56 19.22 -11.84 -31.15
N MET A 57 18.38 -12.71 -30.57
CA MET A 57 18.77 -14.07 -30.19
C MET A 57 19.03 -14.95 -31.41
N ILE A 58 18.16 -14.87 -32.42
CA ILE A 58 18.26 -15.69 -33.65
C ILE A 58 19.21 -15.11 -34.70
N ALA A 59 19.66 -13.87 -34.55
CA ALA A 59 20.59 -13.23 -35.47
C ALA A 59 21.89 -14.05 -35.66
N PRO A 60 22.53 -13.99 -36.84
CA PRO A 60 23.82 -14.63 -37.08
C PRO A 60 24.88 -14.19 -36.06
N GLN A 61 25.89 -15.03 -35.85
CA GLN A 61 26.98 -14.72 -34.92
C GLN A 61 27.75 -13.48 -35.39
N SER A 62 27.98 -12.54 -34.48
CA SER A 62 28.78 -11.34 -34.67
C SER A 62 29.45 -10.93 -33.37
N GLU A 63 30.51 -10.13 -33.43
CA GLU A 63 31.19 -9.60 -32.24
C GLU A 63 30.25 -8.78 -31.34
N ALA A 64 29.26 -8.10 -31.94
CA ALA A 64 28.29 -7.28 -31.22
C ALA A 64 27.12 -8.07 -30.61
N LYS A 65 26.90 -9.34 -31.00
CA LYS A 65 25.68 -10.10 -30.68
C LYS A 65 25.36 -10.15 -29.18
N ILE A 66 26.37 -10.37 -28.34
CA ILE A 66 26.17 -10.45 -26.88
C ILE A 66 25.69 -9.10 -26.32
N GLY A 67 26.28 -8.00 -26.78
CA GLY A 67 25.90 -6.64 -26.38
C GLY A 67 24.49 -6.27 -26.84
N ASP A 68 24.15 -6.62 -28.09
CA ASP A 68 22.82 -6.41 -28.67
C ASP A 68 21.73 -7.15 -27.89
N ILE A 69 21.95 -8.44 -27.57
CA ILE A 69 21.02 -9.24 -26.75
C ILE A 69 20.84 -8.61 -25.37
N LYS A 70 21.93 -8.17 -24.72
CA LYS A 70 21.87 -7.55 -23.39
C LYS A 70 21.06 -6.25 -23.41
N THR A 71 21.26 -5.42 -24.44
CA THR A 71 20.52 -4.17 -24.62
C THR A 71 19.03 -4.42 -24.85
N ALA A 72 18.68 -5.31 -25.79
CA ALA A 72 17.29 -5.67 -26.07
C ALA A 72 16.60 -6.29 -24.84
N ARG A 73 17.31 -7.13 -24.07
CA ARG A 73 16.82 -7.65 -22.79
C ARG A 73 16.49 -6.52 -21.81
N GLY A 74 17.39 -5.56 -21.65
CA GLY A 74 17.17 -4.41 -20.76
C GLY A 74 16.04 -3.48 -21.22
N HIS A 75 15.72 -3.45 -22.51
CA HIS A 75 14.55 -2.75 -23.05
C HIS A 75 13.28 -3.47 -22.60
N LEU A 76 13.20 -4.78 -22.88
CA LEU A 76 12.06 -5.60 -22.49
C LEU A 76 11.81 -5.59 -20.98
N GLU A 77 12.85 -5.71 -20.15
CA GLU A 77 12.72 -5.61 -18.70
C GLU A 77 12.14 -4.26 -18.25
N ARG A 78 12.58 -3.15 -18.86
CA ARG A 78 12.04 -1.82 -18.57
C ARG A 78 10.57 -1.71 -18.99
N SER A 79 10.21 -2.22 -20.16
CA SER A 79 8.83 -2.17 -20.65
C SER A 79 7.88 -3.03 -19.82
N VAL A 80 8.30 -4.22 -19.38
CA VAL A 80 7.51 -5.09 -18.49
C VAL A 80 7.37 -4.47 -17.09
N ASN A 81 8.43 -3.83 -16.57
CA ASN A 81 8.33 -3.06 -15.31
C ASN A 81 7.36 -1.88 -15.45
N GLY A 82 7.42 -1.14 -16.56
CA GLY A 82 6.48 -0.06 -16.87
C GLY A 82 5.04 -0.53 -16.85
N LEU A 83 4.77 -1.69 -17.46
CA LEU A 83 3.45 -2.32 -17.44
C LEU A 83 3.01 -2.70 -16.01
N GLY A 84 3.91 -3.33 -15.24
CA GLY A 84 3.64 -3.67 -13.85
C GLY A 84 3.27 -2.46 -12.99
N ASN A 85 3.95 -1.32 -13.18
CA ASN A 85 3.66 -0.08 -12.48
C ASN A 85 2.27 0.48 -12.84
N LEU A 86 1.86 0.39 -14.11
CA LEU A 86 0.53 0.84 -14.54
C LEU A 86 -0.57 -0.05 -13.96
N ILE A 87 -0.38 -1.38 -13.95
CA ILE A 87 -1.31 -2.33 -13.32
C ILE A 87 -1.40 -2.10 -11.82
N GLU A 88 -0.28 -1.83 -11.15
CA GLU A 88 -0.26 -1.46 -9.73
C GLU A 88 -1.04 -0.17 -9.46
N LYS A 89 -0.84 0.86 -10.30
CA LYS A 89 -1.56 2.15 -10.21
C LYS A 89 -3.06 1.95 -10.39
N LEU A 90 -3.47 1.14 -11.37
CA LEU A 90 -4.87 0.79 -11.62
C LEU A 90 -5.48 0.05 -10.44
N ALA A 91 -4.83 -1.02 -9.97
CA ALA A 91 -5.31 -1.83 -8.84
C ALA A 91 -5.43 -1.01 -7.55
N ASN A 92 -4.57 -0.01 -7.35
CA ASN A 92 -4.59 0.86 -6.17
C ASN A 92 -5.46 2.12 -6.31
N GLY A 93 -6.22 2.27 -7.41
CA GLY A 93 -7.13 3.38 -7.65
C GLY A 93 -8.16 3.58 -6.53
N SER A 94 -8.62 4.82 -6.34
CA SER A 94 -9.58 5.18 -5.29
C SER A 94 -10.95 4.51 -5.45
N LEU A 95 -11.32 4.17 -6.67
CA LEU A 95 -12.60 3.54 -7.03
C LEU A 95 -12.56 2.00 -6.89
N ILE A 96 -11.37 1.42 -6.67
CA ILE A 96 -11.20 -0.04 -6.56
C ILE A 96 -11.23 -0.45 -5.09
N GLU A 97 -12.22 -1.29 -4.77
CA GLU A 97 -12.34 -1.95 -3.47
C GLU A 97 -11.08 -2.71 -3.11
N GLU A 98 -10.71 -2.64 -1.83
CA GLU A 98 -9.49 -3.25 -1.29
C GLU A 98 -9.41 -4.76 -1.55
N SER A 99 -10.54 -5.46 -1.46
CA SER A 99 -10.66 -6.90 -1.70
C SER A 99 -10.39 -7.31 -3.16
N LYS A 100 -10.54 -6.38 -4.12
CA LYS A 100 -10.40 -6.66 -5.57
C LYS A 100 -9.01 -6.41 -6.11
N ARG A 101 -8.12 -5.75 -5.34
CA ARG A 101 -6.79 -5.31 -5.81
C ARG A 101 -5.88 -6.46 -6.20
N VAL A 102 -5.89 -7.53 -5.41
CA VAL A 102 -5.13 -8.76 -5.69
C VAL A 102 -5.64 -9.42 -6.97
N SER A 103 -6.96 -9.51 -7.12
CA SER A 103 -7.59 -10.12 -8.29
C SER A 103 -7.21 -9.39 -9.57
N ILE A 104 -7.13 -8.06 -9.56
CA ILE A 104 -6.71 -7.27 -10.73
C ILE A 104 -5.26 -7.60 -11.14
N ILE A 105 -4.34 -7.69 -10.17
CA ILE A 105 -2.93 -8.03 -10.45
C ILE A 105 -2.82 -9.47 -10.98
N ASN A 106 -3.55 -10.41 -10.38
CA ASN A 106 -3.56 -11.80 -10.82
C ASN A 106 -4.18 -11.96 -12.22
N LEU A 107 -5.23 -11.19 -12.53
CA LEU A 107 -5.86 -11.15 -13.87
C LEU A 107 -4.90 -10.64 -14.94
N ALA A 108 -3.97 -9.77 -14.58
CA ALA A 108 -2.89 -9.31 -15.46
C ALA A 108 -1.76 -10.35 -15.63
N GLY A 109 -1.88 -11.54 -15.02
CA GLY A 109 -0.85 -12.59 -15.07
C GLY A 109 0.38 -12.28 -14.23
N MET A 110 0.29 -11.32 -13.31
CA MET A 110 1.39 -10.88 -12.44
C MET A 110 1.22 -11.39 -11.02
N GLN A 111 2.31 -11.43 -10.24
CA GLN A 111 2.28 -11.82 -8.84
C GLN A 111 2.23 -10.60 -7.93
N VAL A 112 1.60 -10.75 -6.75
CA VAL A 112 1.62 -9.72 -5.70
C VAL A 112 2.85 -9.96 -4.82
N LYS A 113 3.77 -8.98 -4.79
CA LYS A 113 4.95 -9.00 -3.90
C LYS A 113 4.56 -8.86 -2.45
N SER A 114 3.69 -7.87 -2.18
CA SER A 114 3.18 -7.60 -0.86
C SER A 114 1.86 -6.86 -0.96
N LEU A 115 1.02 -7.11 0.04
CA LEU A 115 -0.09 -6.25 0.37
C LEU A 115 0.40 -5.29 1.45
N ASN A 116 0.91 -4.13 1.02
CA ASN A 116 1.24 -3.04 1.94
C ASN A 116 -0.05 -2.38 2.43
N GLY A 117 -0.72 -3.03 3.36
CA GLY A 117 -1.56 -2.37 4.35
C GLY A 117 -0.58 -1.63 5.23
N GLY A 118 -0.41 -0.32 4.97
CA GLY A 118 0.70 0.46 5.51
C GLY A 118 1.06 0.04 6.92
N LYS A 119 2.32 -0.36 7.13
CA LYS A 119 2.96 -0.69 8.42
C LYS A 119 2.05 -0.31 9.57
N ASN A 120 1.29 -1.27 10.13
CA ASN A 120 0.29 -1.06 11.18
C ASN A 120 -0.11 0.41 11.29
N LYS A 121 -0.99 0.92 10.41
CA LYS A 121 -1.63 2.21 10.66
C LYS A 121 -2.11 2.10 12.09
N ARG A 122 -1.42 2.76 13.03
CA ARG A 122 -1.83 2.80 14.43
C ARG A 122 -3.21 3.40 14.35
N ILE A 123 -4.25 2.57 14.42
CA ILE A 123 -5.61 3.07 14.55
C ILE A 123 -5.68 3.70 15.93
N PHE A 124 -6.63 4.62 16.14
CA PHE A 124 -6.88 5.07 17.49
C PHE A 124 -7.13 3.82 18.36
N ALA A 125 -6.32 3.65 19.41
CA ALA A 125 -6.34 2.47 20.27
C ALA A 125 -5.95 2.86 21.69
N VAL A 126 -6.49 2.10 22.64
CA VAL A 126 -6.27 2.28 24.07
C VAL A 126 -5.74 0.97 24.65
N SER A 127 -4.71 1.05 25.48
CA SER A 127 -4.15 -0.10 26.20
C SER A 127 -3.73 0.30 27.60
N HIS A 128 -3.63 -0.66 28.53
CA HIS A 128 -3.08 -0.37 29.86
C HIS A 128 -1.62 0.10 29.74
N GLY A 129 -1.27 1.14 30.51
CA GLY A 129 0.11 1.61 30.62
C GLY A 129 0.91 0.76 31.59
N ALA A 130 2.18 1.13 31.82
CA ALA A 130 3.09 0.30 32.60
C ALA A 130 2.72 0.24 34.09
N GLU A 131 2.10 1.28 34.61
CA GLU A 131 1.76 1.47 36.02
C GLU A 131 0.25 1.30 36.26
N ASN A 132 -0.12 1.00 37.51
CA ASN A 132 -1.53 1.05 37.90
C ASN A 132 -2.04 2.49 37.81
N GLY A 133 -3.28 2.67 37.36
CA GLY A 133 -3.80 4.01 37.09
C GLY A 133 -3.24 4.67 35.82
N SER A 134 -2.55 3.92 34.94
CA SER A 134 -2.08 4.45 33.66
C SER A 134 -2.63 3.72 32.43
N VAL A 135 -2.80 4.49 31.35
CA VAL A 135 -3.32 4.05 30.05
C VAL A 135 -2.49 4.69 28.94
N VAL A 136 -2.14 3.91 27.93
CA VAL A 136 -1.46 4.39 26.72
C VAL A 136 -2.48 4.51 25.59
N LEU A 137 -2.54 5.70 24.99
CA LEU A 137 -3.31 5.97 23.78
C LEU A 137 -2.36 5.98 22.60
N THR A 138 -2.77 5.34 21.51
CA THR A 138 -2.04 5.37 20.25
C THR A 138 -2.97 5.79 19.12
N ALA A 139 -2.43 6.48 18.12
CA ALA A 139 -3.18 6.99 16.97
C ALA A 139 -2.30 7.04 15.71
N PRO A 140 -2.89 7.29 14.52
CA PRO A 140 -2.15 7.27 13.27
C PRO A 140 -1.04 8.31 13.25
N ALA A 141 0.11 7.97 12.66
CA ALA A 141 1.18 8.94 12.43
C ALA A 141 0.81 9.94 11.30
N GLY A 142 1.54 11.05 11.23
CA GLY A 142 1.43 12.02 10.12
C GLY A 142 0.41 13.15 10.34
N ALA A 143 -0.05 13.36 11.57
CA ALA A 143 -0.71 14.61 11.95
C ALA A 143 0.33 15.65 12.39
N VAL A 144 -0.04 16.93 12.30
CA VAL A 144 0.70 18.06 12.89
C VAL A 144 0.55 18.05 14.40
N SER A 145 -0.66 17.74 14.89
CA SER A 145 -0.92 17.52 16.31
C SER A 145 -2.06 16.53 16.52
N HIS A 146 -2.11 15.98 17.72
CA HIS A 146 -3.12 15.04 18.19
C HIS A 146 -3.77 15.59 19.46
N GLU A 147 -5.08 15.74 19.42
CA GLU A 147 -5.87 16.14 20.57
C GLU A 147 -6.54 14.91 21.18
N TRP A 148 -6.58 14.86 22.51
CA TRP A 148 -7.06 13.71 23.26
C TRP A 148 -8.05 14.17 24.32
N LYS A 149 -9.09 13.37 24.54
CA LYS A 149 -10.06 13.60 25.61
C LYS A 149 -10.45 12.29 26.28
N TYR A 150 -10.92 12.38 27.51
CA TYR A 150 -11.58 11.24 28.16
C TYR A 150 -12.83 11.69 28.93
N THR A 151 -13.71 10.74 29.26
CA THR A 151 -14.82 10.96 30.19
C THR A 151 -15.12 9.70 31.00
N LEU A 152 -15.73 9.87 32.16
CA LEU A 152 -16.32 8.82 32.98
C LEU A 152 -17.82 8.64 32.71
N ASP A 153 -18.46 9.54 31.96
CA ASP A 153 -19.84 9.36 31.50
C ASP A 153 -19.85 8.37 30.32
N LEU A 154 -20.18 7.12 30.61
CA LEU A 154 -20.18 6.04 29.62
C LEU A 154 -21.50 5.94 28.83
N ILE A 155 -22.47 6.82 29.12
CA ILE A 155 -23.80 6.80 28.50
C ILE A 155 -23.91 7.93 27.46
N ASN A 156 -23.75 9.18 27.89
CA ASN A 156 -23.88 10.33 26.99
C ASN A 156 -22.52 10.85 26.48
N PHE A 157 -21.43 10.38 27.12
CA PHE A 157 -20.08 10.86 26.86
C PHE A 157 -19.90 12.36 27.08
N ASP A 158 -20.68 12.96 27.97
CA ASP A 158 -20.56 14.37 28.30
C ASP A 158 -19.40 14.64 29.25
N ASN A 159 -19.14 15.92 29.55
CA ASN A 159 -18.10 16.35 30.49
C ASN A 159 -16.69 15.83 30.15
N LYS A 160 -16.37 15.79 28.86
CA LYS A 160 -15.07 15.32 28.36
C LYS A 160 -13.94 16.21 28.89
N VAL A 161 -12.98 15.59 29.58
CA VAL A 161 -11.76 16.21 30.08
C VAL A 161 -10.70 16.21 28.98
N SER A 162 -10.14 17.38 28.68
CA SER A 162 -9.04 17.52 27.73
C SER A 162 -7.71 17.09 28.33
N LEU A 163 -6.94 16.32 27.57
CA LEU A 163 -5.57 15.92 27.88
C LEU A 163 -4.57 16.78 27.11
N THR A 164 -3.28 16.67 27.48
CA THR A 164 -2.18 17.32 26.78
C THR A 164 -2.15 16.93 25.30
N THR A 165 -2.16 17.93 24.42
CA THR A 165 -2.00 17.73 22.97
C THR A 165 -0.58 17.30 22.66
N THR A 166 -0.41 16.35 21.74
CA THR A 166 0.90 15.81 21.37
C THR A 166 1.20 15.98 19.89
N SER A 167 2.48 16.13 19.52
CA SER A 167 2.93 16.11 18.12
C SER A 167 3.12 14.69 17.58
N VAL A 168 3.25 13.71 18.49
CA VAL A 168 3.34 12.28 18.16
C VAL A 168 2.03 11.56 18.50
N GLY A 169 1.66 10.55 17.71
CA GLY A 169 0.43 9.77 17.86
C GLY A 169 0.46 8.80 19.04
N THR A 170 1.07 9.16 20.16
CA THR A 170 1.13 8.35 21.38
C THR A 170 1.19 9.27 22.60
N ILE A 171 0.39 8.94 23.62
CA ILE A 171 0.43 9.59 24.94
C ILE A 171 0.17 8.54 26.02
N GLU A 172 0.85 8.66 27.15
CA GLU A 172 0.50 7.96 28.38
C GLU A 172 -0.28 8.90 29.30
N VAL A 173 -1.43 8.45 29.75
CA VAL A 173 -2.30 9.14 30.70
C VAL A 173 -2.13 8.45 32.05
N THR A 174 -1.63 9.18 33.04
CA THR A 174 -1.37 8.68 34.39
C THR A 174 -2.35 9.31 35.40
N GLY A 175 -2.41 8.75 36.61
CA GLY A 175 -3.26 9.27 37.69
C GLY A 175 -4.75 8.98 37.53
N LEU A 176 -5.12 8.00 36.68
CA LEU A 176 -6.49 7.52 36.56
C LEU A 176 -6.82 6.61 37.75
N GLU A 177 -8.08 6.60 38.17
CA GLU A 177 -8.53 5.76 39.28
C GLU A 177 -8.62 4.29 38.85
N SER A 178 -7.84 3.43 39.50
CA SER A 178 -7.90 1.97 39.31
C SER A 178 -9.31 1.44 39.58
N GLY A 179 -9.76 0.53 38.73
CA GLY A 179 -11.10 -0.07 38.79
C GLY A 179 -12.19 0.72 38.09
N LYS A 180 -11.97 1.98 37.68
CA LYS A 180 -12.94 2.76 36.88
C LYS A 180 -12.78 2.51 35.39
N THR A 181 -13.90 2.59 34.67
CA THR A 181 -13.92 2.52 33.20
C THR A 181 -13.99 3.92 32.62
N TYR A 182 -13.11 4.21 31.68
CA TYR A 182 -13.01 5.50 31.02
C TYR A 182 -13.27 5.34 29.53
N ALA A 183 -13.92 6.33 28.92
CA ALA A 183 -14.09 6.46 27.48
C ALA A 183 -13.11 7.50 26.93
N PHE A 184 -12.27 7.11 25.98
CA PHE A 184 -11.25 7.96 25.36
C PHE A 184 -11.62 8.36 23.94
N PHE A 185 -11.17 9.56 23.54
CA PHE A 185 -11.41 10.15 22.22
C PHE A 185 -10.12 10.76 21.69
N HIS A 186 -10.02 10.79 20.37
CA HIS A 186 -8.87 11.35 19.67
C HIS A 186 -9.33 12.16 18.46
N ARG A 187 -8.62 13.22 18.09
CA ARG A 187 -8.68 13.78 16.74
C ARG A 187 -7.31 14.24 16.29
N SER A 188 -7.11 14.28 14.97
CA SER A 188 -5.87 14.75 14.36
C SER A 188 -6.06 16.14 13.78
N VAL A 189 -5.04 16.98 13.91
CA VAL A 189 -4.90 18.21 13.13
C VAL A 189 -3.86 17.95 12.06
N LYS A 190 -4.27 17.97 10.80
CA LYS A 190 -3.40 17.93 9.63
C LYS A 190 -3.26 19.35 9.08
N SER A 191 -2.31 19.58 8.18
CA SER A 191 -1.99 20.90 7.63
C SER A 191 -3.23 21.65 7.12
N GLY A 192 -3.85 22.47 7.97
CA GLY A 192 -5.07 23.24 7.69
C GLY A 192 -6.41 22.50 7.90
N GLU A 193 -6.42 21.23 8.32
CA GLU A 193 -7.64 20.42 8.47
C GLU A 193 -7.69 19.73 9.83
N VAL A 194 -8.75 20.00 10.59
CA VAL A 194 -9.05 19.29 11.85
C VAL A 194 -10.00 18.16 11.55
N THR A 195 -9.64 16.92 11.89
CA THR A 195 -10.51 15.76 11.68
C THR A 195 -11.66 15.74 12.68
N GLY A 196 -12.69 14.94 12.39
CA GLY A 196 -13.67 14.52 13.40
C GLY A 196 -13.01 13.79 14.56
N TRP A 197 -13.77 13.65 15.66
CA TRP A 197 -13.36 12.86 16.82
C TRP A 197 -13.55 11.36 16.53
N ASP A 198 -12.48 10.59 16.71
CA ASP A 198 -12.45 9.14 16.79
C ASP A 198 -12.76 8.68 18.23
N GLY A 199 -13.43 7.53 18.37
CA GLY A 199 -13.88 6.97 19.65
C GLY A 199 -15.42 6.94 19.79
N PRO A 200 -15.96 6.58 20.96
CA PRO A 200 -15.24 6.27 22.21
C PRO A 200 -14.53 4.93 22.18
N LEU A 201 -13.35 4.85 22.80
CA LEU A 201 -12.74 3.58 23.20
C LEU A 201 -12.79 3.43 24.71
N LEU A 202 -13.36 2.32 25.17
CA LEU A 202 -13.56 2.06 26.59
C LEU A 202 -12.48 1.12 27.14
N ILE A 203 -11.95 1.45 28.30
CA ILE A 203 -11.07 0.56 29.05
C ILE A 203 -11.30 0.71 30.55
N LYS A 204 -11.31 -0.43 31.26
CA LYS A 204 -11.26 -0.45 32.71
C LYS A 204 -9.82 -0.33 33.16
N VAL A 205 -9.50 0.72 33.89
CA VAL A 205 -8.15 0.98 34.41
C VAL A 205 -7.82 -0.04 35.49
N ARG A 206 -6.59 -0.55 35.47
CA ARG A 206 -6.08 -1.53 36.43
C ARG A 206 -5.44 -0.86 37.64
#